data_AF-A0A9D4EMW2-F1
#
_entry.id   AF-A0A9D4EMW2-F1
#
_cell.length_a   1.000
_cell.length_b   1.000
_cell.length_c   1.000
_cell.angle_alpha   90.00
_cell.angle_beta   90.00
_cell.angle_gamma   90.00
#
_symmetry.space_group_name_H-M   'P 1'
#
loop_
_entity.id
_entity.type
_entity.pdbx_description
1 polymer ?
#
loop_
_entity_poly.entity_id
_entity_poly.type
_entity_poly.pdbx_seq_one_letter_code
_entity_poly.pdbx_strand_id
1 'polypeptide(L)' 'MVPYTDLMQQPQERFGARDLPARTQGRFQVAHQETGQSLDDCSDRVLTLATKAFRDPPPQTPMSRQWRGFARD' A
#
# COMPACT_ATOMS: atom_id res chain seq x y z
N MET A 1 19.45 28.63 9.65
CA MET A 1 18.73 28.01 8.52
C MET A 1 18.82 26.52 8.74
N VAL A 2 17.73 25.86 9.13
CA VAL A 2 17.76 24.41 9.41
C VAL A 2 17.84 23.67 8.06
N PRO A 3 18.81 22.78 7.85
CA PRO A 3 18.90 22.05 6.60
C PRO A 3 17.66 21.16 6.42
N TYR A 4 17.15 21.09 5.19
CA TYR A 4 15.94 20.33 4.85
C TYR A 4 16.02 18.85 5.28
N THR A 5 17.22 18.29 5.31
CA THR A 5 17.50 16.93 5.79
C THR A 5 17.18 16.73 7.27
N ASP A 6 17.45 17.71 8.13
CA ASP A 6 17.12 17.66 9.57
C ASP A 6 15.60 17.66 9.80
N LEU A 7 14.86 18.44 9.00
CA LEU A 7 13.40 18.50 9.07
C LEU A 7 12.73 17.18 8.68
N MET A 8 13.38 16.38 7.83
CA MET A 8 12.88 15.08 7.37
C MET A 8 13.26 13.94 8.32
N GLN A 9 14.35 14.08 9.09
CA GLN A 9 14.75 13.07 10.08
C GLN A 9 13.82 13.05 11.30
N GLN A 10 13.39 14.22 11.81
CA GLN A 10 12.49 14.30 12.97
C GLN A 10 11.17 13.51 12.84
N PRO A 11 10.40 13.60 11.72
CA PRO A 11 9.21 12.80 11.56
C PRO A 11 9.52 11.31 11.34
N GLN A 12 10.66 10.98 10.73
CA GLN A 12 11.06 9.59 10.49
C GLN A 12 11.48 8.87 11.79
N GLU A 13 12.13 9.58 12.71
CA GLU A 13 12.45 9.08 14.05
C GLU A 13 11.22 9.00 14.95
N ARG A 14 10.34 10.02 14.90
CA ARG A 14 9.14 10.07 15.77
C ARG A 14 8.03 9.12 15.38
N PHE A 15 7.85 8.85 14.08
CA PHE A 15 6.74 8.04 13.58
C PHE A 15 7.19 6.72 12.94
N GLY A 16 8.50 6.45 12.94
CA GLY A 16 9.12 5.36 12.18
C GLY A 16 9.11 5.64 10.68
N ALA A 17 9.85 4.85 9.91
CA ALA A 17 9.72 4.83 8.46
C ALA A 17 8.30 4.36 8.10
N ARG A 18 7.36 5.30 8.00
CA ARG A 18 6.00 5.02 7.56
C ARG A 18 6.07 4.68 6.08
N ASP A 19 6.18 3.39 5.78
CA ASP A 19 6.11 2.88 4.42
C ASP A 19 4.73 3.31 3.88
N LEU A 20 4.74 4.28 2.97
CA LEU A 20 3.51 4.80 2.38
C LEU A 20 2.83 3.65 1.65
N PRO A 21 1.50 3.46 1.80
CA PRO A 21 0.78 2.36 1.15
C PRO A 21 1.07 2.27 -0.36
N ALA A 22 1.23 3.41 -1.04
CA ALA A 22 1.59 3.50 -2.45
C ALA A 22 2.97 2.88 -2.77
N ARG A 23 3.98 3.08 -1.90
CA ARG A 23 5.31 2.45 -2.06
C ARG A 23 5.23 0.94 -1.83
N THR A 24 4.47 0.52 -0.83
CA THR A 24 4.29 -0.91 -0.54
C THR A 24 3.51 -1.63 -1.64
N GLN A 25 2.49 -0.98 -2.21
CA GLN A 25 1.76 -1.47 -3.38
C GLN A 25 2.67 -1.63 -4.60
N GLY A 26 3.53 -0.63 -4.87
CA GLY A 26 4.52 -0.73 -5.94
C GLY A 26 5.48 -1.90 -5.75
N ARG A 27 5.97 -2.11 -4.51
CA ARG A 27 6.82 -3.27 -4.16
C ARG A 27 6.08 -4.60 -4.29
N PHE A 28 4.80 -4.65 -3.94
CA PHE A 28 3.97 -5.85 -4.09
C PHE A 28 3.77 -6.22 -5.57
N GLN A 29 3.50 -5.24 -6.44
CA GLN A 29 3.28 -5.50 -7.87
C GLN A 29 4.50 -6.08 -8.58
N VAL A 30 5.70 -5.73 -8.12
CA VAL A 30 6.97 -6.26 -8.66
C VAL A 30 7.52 -7.42 -7.83
N ALA A 31 6.82 -7.85 -6.78
CA ALA A 31 7.29 -8.94 -5.93
C ALA A 31 7.18 -10.26 -6.69
N HIS A 32 8.35 -10.80 -7.05
CA HIS A 32 8.51 -12.12 -7.64
C HIS A 32 9.53 -12.91 -6.81
N GLN A 33 9.56 -14.21 -7.03
CA GLN A 33 10.57 -15.08 -6.45
C GLN A 33 11.93 -14.77 -7.08
N GLU A 34 12.92 -14.48 -6.24
CA GLU A 34 14.29 -14.25 -6.70
C GLU A 34 15.01 -15.59 -6.93
N THR A 35 15.97 -15.60 -7.86
CA THR A 35 16.75 -16.80 -8.18
C THR A 35 17.51 -17.29 -6.94
N GLY A 36 17.24 -18.53 -6.51
CA GLY A 36 17.84 -19.12 -5.31
C GLY A 36 17.08 -18.82 -4.00
N GLN A 37 15.98 -18.07 -4.06
CA GLN A 37 15.10 -17.84 -2.92
C GLN A 37 14.19 -19.05 -2.68
N SER A 38 13.97 -19.42 -1.41
CA SER A 38 12.98 -20.44 -1.06
C SER A 38 11.56 -19.95 -1.33
N LEU A 39 10.64 -20.89 -1.58
CA LEU A 39 9.24 -20.55 -1.78
C LEU A 39 8.60 -19.97 -0.52
N ASP A 40 8.96 -20.50 0.65
CA ASP A 40 8.49 -19.99 1.94
C ASP A 40 8.92 -18.54 2.16
N ASP A 41 10.20 -18.20 1.97
CA ASP A 41 10.71 -16.83 2.11
C ASP A 41 10.05 -15.86 1.12
N CYS A 42 9.81 -16.31 -0.11
CA CYS A 42 9.09 -15.52 -1.10
C CYS A 42 7.64 -15.27 -0.66
N SER A 43 6.97 -16.32 -0.18
CA SER A 43 5.57 -16.23 0.25
C SER A 43 5.39 -15.30 1.45
N ASP A 44 6.26 -15.39 2.46
CA ASP A 44 6.24 -14.51 3.63
C ASP A 44 6.48 -13.05 3.23
N ARG A 45 7.40 -12.80 2.29
CA ARG A 45 7.66 -11.46 1.76
C ARG A 45 6.43 -10.90 1.06
N VAL A 46 5.82 -11.68 0.17
CA VAL A 46 4.63 -11.29 -0.60
C VAL A 46 3.45 -11.01 0.34
N LEU A 47 3.20 -11.88 1.32
CA LEU A 47 2.11 -11.74 2.29
C LEU A 47 2.33 -10.52 3.21
N THR A 48 3.55 -10.27 3.64
CA THR A 48 3.90 -9.07 4.42
C THR A 48 3.64 -7.79 3.63
N LEU A 49 4.02 -7.78 2.34
CA LEU A 49 3.78 -6.64 1.45
C LEU A 49 2.28 -6.44 1.19
N ALA A 50 1.53 -7.51 0.92
CA ALA A 50 0.08 -7.46 0.72
C ALA A 50 -0.64 -6.89 1.96
N THR A 51 -0.30 -7.41 3.14
CA THR A 51 -0.91 -6.98 4.40
C THR A 51 -0.72 -5.49 4.63
N LYS A 52 0.47 -4.96 4.33
CA LYS A 52 0.77 -3.53 4.48
C LYS A 52 0.14 -2.67 3.36
N ALA A 53 0.10 -3.17 2.13
CA ALA A 53 -0.43 -2.50 0.96
C ALA A 53 -1.97 -2.34 0.99
N PHE A 54 -2.68 -3.26 1.66
CA PHE A 54 -4.14 -3.34 1.66
C PHE A 54 -4.75 -3.29 3.07
N ARG A 55 -3.98 -2.85 4.09
CA ARG A 55 -4.49 -2.70 5.47
C ARG A 55 -5.66 -1.72 5.58
N ASP A 56 -5.54 -0.60 4.87
CA ASP A 56 -6.55 0.45 4.74
C ASP A 56 -6.84 0.61 3.24
N PRO A 57 -7.71 -0.24 2.67
CA PRO A 57 -8.15 -0.02 1.30
C PRO A 57 -8.85 1.36 1.25
N PRO A 58 -8.72 2.12 0.14
CA PRO A 58 -9.46 3.36 -0.01
C PRO A 58 -10.94 3.09 0.24
N PRO A 59 -11.68 4.02 0.89
CA PRO A 59 -13.09 3.83 1.17
C PRO A 59 -13.77 3.42 -0.12
N GLN A 60 -14.41 2.25 -0.12
CA GLN A 60 -15.15 1.78 -1.27
C GLN A 60 -16.18 2.86 -1.58
N THR A 61 -15.99 3.59 -2.68
CA THR A 61 -17.05 4.42 -3.21
C THR A 61 -18.20 3.47 -3.51
N PRO A 62 -19.41 3.68 -2.95
CA PRO A 62 -20.56 2.87 -3.30
C PRO A 62 -20.86 3.11 -4.78
N MET A 63 -20.28 2.28 -5.63
CA MET A 63 -20.56 2.29 -7.05
C MET A 63 -21.99 1.78 -7.21
N SER A 64 -22.81 2.59 -7.89
CA SER A 64 -24.16 2.27 -8.40
C SER A 64 -25.32 2.18 -7.39
N ARG A 65 -25.94 3.33 -7.11
CA ARG A 65 -27.40 3.43 -6.88
C ARG A 65 -28.09 4.39 -7.85
N GLN A 66 -27.51 4.67 -9.02
CA GLN A 66 -28.03 5.64 -10.00
C GLN A 66 -28.60 5.01 -11.28
N TRP A 67 -29.20 3.81 -11.21
CA TRP A 67 -29.90 3.22 -12.38
C TRP A 67 -31.22 2.52 -12.02
N ARG A 68 -31.99 3.05 -11.06
CA ARG A 68 -33.36 2.59 -10.75
C ARG A 68 -34.39 3.69 -10.95
N GLY A 69 -34.32 4.41 -12.07
CA GLY A 69 -35.22 5.52 -12.38
C GLY A 69 -35.70 5.66 -13.83
N PHE A 70 -35.26 4.80 -14.77
CA PHE A 70 -35.62 4.95 -16.19
C PHE A 70 -36.43 3.76 -16.76
N ALA A 71 -37.20 3.07 -15.92
CA ALA A 71 -38.13 2.03 -16.37
C ALA A 71 -39.48 2.16 -15.65
N ARG A 72 -40.13 3.31 -15.85
CA ARG A 72 -41.59 3.54 -15.72
C ARG A 72 -41.87 5.01 -16.06
N ASP A 73 -42.14 5.27 -17.33
CA ASP A 73 -43.48 5.63 -17.83
C ASP A 73 -43.47 5.55 -19.36
#